data_AF-A0A7W1HM65-F1
#
_entry.id   AF-A0A7W1HM65-F1
#
_cell.length_a   1.000
_cell.length_b   1.000
_cell.length_c   1.000
_cell.angle_alpha   90.00
_cell.angle_beta   90.00
_cell.angle_gamma   90.00
#
_symmetry.space_group_name_H-M   'P 1'
#
loop_
_entity.id
_entity.type
_entity.pdbx_description
1 polymer ?
#
loop_
_entity_poly.entity_id
_entity_poly.type
_entity_poly.pdbx_seq_one_letter_code
_entity_poly.pdbx_strand_id
1 'polypeptide(L)'
;YLVAGDARRDSFFFARVEDGECVEGPTLATGPELRDLLDRQPELPVFATQPLPQFERVTVAHPCALRLAELALRVEGAGEEMLEPIYLREPHITTASK
;
A
#
# COMPACT_ATOMS: atom_id res chain seq x y z
N TYR A 1 6.94 0.14 -9.29
CA TYR A 1 5.51 -0.14 -9.58
C TYR A 1 4.65 0.66 -8.63
N LEU A 2 3.37 0.86 -8.96
CA LEU A 2 2.41 1.53 -8.09
C LEU A 2 1.56 0.48 -7.38
N VAL A 3 1.14 0.79 -6.16
CA VAL A 3 0.22 -0.05 -5.37
C VAL A 3 -0.96 0.80 -4.94
N ALA A 4 -2.16 0.24 -5.08
CA ALA A 4 -3.38 0.85 -4.61
C ALA A 4 -4.31 -0.17 -3.94
N GLY A 5 -5.24 0.30 -3.11
CA GLY A 5 -6.29 -0.55 -2.58
C GLY A 5 -7.38 0.23 -1.84
N ASP A 6 -8.50 -0.42 -1.62
CA ASP A 6 -9.66 0.14 -0.94
C ASP A 6 -9.32 0.37 0.55
N ALA A 7 -9.32 1.64 0.97
CA ALA A 7 -9.12 2.03 2.35
C ALA A 7 -10.45 2.33 3.08
N ARG A 8 -11.59 1.94 2.52
CA ARG A 8 -12.97 2.19 2.98
C ARG A 8 -13.35 3.68 2.96
N ARG A 9 -14.65 3.95 3.08
CA ARG A 9 -15.22 5.32 3.16
C ARG A 9 -14.76 6.21 2.00
N ASP A 10 -14.89 5.68 0.78
CA ASP A 10 -14.54 6.38 -0.48
C ASP A 10 -13.10 6.90 -0.53
N SER A 11 -12.19 6.20 0.13
CA SER A 11 -10.76 6.48 0.07
C SER A 11 -9.96 5.24 -0.30
N PHE A 12 -8.76 5.48 -0.79
CA PHE A 12 -7.83 4.49 -1.27
C PHE A 12 -6.49 4.68 -0.61
N PHE A 13 -5.77 3.60 -0.37
CA PHE A 13 -4.34 3.72 -0.08
C PHE A 13 -3.57 3.79 -1.39
N PHE A 14 -2.44 4.49 -1.38
CA PHE A 14 -1.51 4.58 -2.50
C PHE A 14 -0.07 4.44 -1.99
N ALA A 15 0.78 3.77 -2.77
CA ALA A 15 2.21 3.76 -2.57
C ALA A 15 2.97 3.55 -3.88
N ARG A 16 4.20 4.05 -3.96
CA ARG A 16 5.16 3.73 -5.01
C ARG A 16 6.25 2.84 -4.44
N VAL A 17 6.53 1.74 -5.12
CA VAL A 17 7.51 0.76 -4.68
C VAL A 17 8.59 0.55 -5.73
N GLU A 18 9.86 0.62 -5.31
CA GLU A 18 11.05 0.38 -6.12
C GLU A 18 11.95 -0.64 -5.42
N ASP A 19 12.32 -1.72 -6.12
CA ASP A 19 13.09 -2.86 -5.58
C ASP A 19 12.60 -3.44 -4.23
N GLY A 20 11.31 -3.31 -3.93
CA GLY A 20 10.71 -3.78 -2.66
C GLY A 20 10.68 -2.72 -1.55
N GLU A 21 11.18 -1.52 -1.80
CA GLU A 21 11.14 -0.38 -0.88
C GLU A 21 10.00 0.58 -1.22
N CYS A 22 9.29 1.04 -0.20
CA CYS A 22 8.27 2.06 -0.34
C CYS A 22 8.95 3.44 -0.44
N VAL A 23 9.04 3.97 -1.66
CA VAL A 23 9.72 5.23 -1.99
C VAL A 23 8.77 6.43 -2.02
N GLU A 24 7.46 6.18 -2.02
CA GLU A 24 6.43 7.20 -1.85
C GLU A 24 5.22 6.59 -1.14
N GLY A 25 4.67 7.31 -0.16
CA GLY A 25 3.63 6.80 0.71
C GLY A 25 4.14 5.77 1.73
N PRO A 26 3.26 4.91 2.27
CA PRO A 26 1.84 4.79 1.96
C PRO A 26 1.02 6.01 2.43
N THR A 27 0.06 6.46 1.63
CA THR A 27 -0.86 7.57 1.98
C THR A 27 -2.30 7.23 1.65
N LEU A 28 -3.24 7.99 2.22
CA LEU A 28 -4.64 7.99 1.78
C LEU A 28 -4.84 8.99 0.65
N ALA A 29 -5.69 8.61 -0.29
CA ALA A 29 -6.15 9.45 -1.39
C ALA A 29 -7.65 9.25 -1.61
N THR A 30 -8.33 10.31 -2.05
CA THR A 30 -9.66 10.23 -2.66
C THR A 30 -9.58 9.58 -4.04
N GLY A 31 -10.74 9.22 -4.62
CA GLY A 31 -10.79 8.68 -5.98
C GLY A 31 -10.12 9.57 -7.05
N PRO A 32 -10.40 10.88 -7.10
CA PRO A 32 -9.73 11.81 -8.01
C PRO A 32 -8.23 11.91 -7.78
N GLU A 33 -7.80 12.04 -6.51
CA GLU A 33 -6.37 12.13 -6.18
C GLU A 33 -5.62 10.86 -6.58
N LEU A 34 -6.20 9.68 -6.33
CA LEU A 34 -5.60 8.43 -6.77
C LEU A 34 -5.48 8.40 -8.31
N ARG A 35 -6.50 8.85 -9.04
CA ARG A 35 -6.43 8.91 -10.51
C ARG A 35 -5.28 9.80 -10.98
N ASP A 36 -5.15 11.00 -10.41
CA ASP A 36 -4.06 11.92 -10.73
C ASP A 36 -2.69 11.30 -10.42
N LEU A 37 -2.56 10.58 -9.30
CA LEU A 37 -1.32 9.88 -8.92
C LEU A 37 -0.96 8.78 -9.92
N LEU A 38 -1.94 7.97 -10.36
CA LEU A 38 -1.72 6.94 -11.36
C LEU A 38 -1.35 7.54 -12.72
N ASP A 39 -2.03 8.62 -13.14
CA ASP A 39 -1.86 9.24 -14.46
C ASP A 39 -0.53 10.01 -14.61
N ARG A 40 0.13 10.37 -13.50
CA ARG A 40 1.49 10.94 -13.52
C ARG A 40 2.57 9.95 -13.96
N GLN A 41 2.33 8.66 -13.82
CA GLN A 41 3.29 7.59 -14.14
C GLN A 41 2.58 6.51 -14.97
N PRO A 42 2.15 6.83 -16.21
CA PRO A 42 1.36 5.95 -17.06
C PRO A 42 2.07 4.64 -17.43
N GLU A 43 3.39 4.66 -17.45
CA GLU A 43 4.27 3.54 -17.80
C GLU A 43 4.43 2.51 -16.68
N LEU A 44 4.17 2.89 -15.42
CA LEU A 44 4.31 1.95 -14.31
C LEU A 44 3.07 1.05 -14.18
N PRO A 45 3.27 -0.26 -13.91
CA PRO A 45 2.17 -1.15 -13.60
C PRO A 45 1.58 -0.79 -12.23
N VAL A 46 0.26 -0.91 -12.12
CA VAL A 46 -0.51 -0.65 -10.90
C VAL A 46 -1.03 -1.96 -10.35
N PHE A 47 -0.72 -2.28 -9.10
CA PHE A 47 -1.15 -3.51 -8.45
C PHE A 47 -2.09 -3.25 -7.29
N ALA A 48 -3.06 -4.14 -7.09
CA ALA A 48 -3.93 -4.18 -5.93
C ALA A 48 -4.16 -5.63 -5.49
N THR A 49 -4.47 -5.85 -4.21
CA THR A 49 -4.81 -7.19 -3.70
C THR A 49 -6.28 -7.55 -3.92
N GLN A 50 -7.11 -6.57 -4.28
CA GLN A 50 -8.54 -6.71 -4.54
C GLN A 50 -8.91 -5.91 -5.80
N PRO A 51 -9.99 -6.28 -6.52
CA PRO A 51 -10.45 -5.51 -7.67
C PRO A 51 -10.80 -4.07 -7.28
N LEU A 52 -10.37 -3.11 -8.10
CA LEU A 52 -10.78 -1.72 -8.01
C LEU A 52 -11.45 -1.31 -9.34
N PRO A 53 -12.73 -1.64 -9.55
CA PRO A 53 -13.38 -1.55 -10.86
C PRO A 53 -13.42 -0.14 -11.46
N GLN A 54 -13.31 0.90 -10.62
CA GLN A 54 -13.23 2.29 -11.04
C GLN A 54 -11.86 2.68 -11.62
N PHE A 55 -10.82 1.84 -11.53
CA PHE A 55 -9.48 2.12 -12.06
C PHE A 55 -9.04 1.04 -13.06
N GLU A 56 -9.07 1.37 -14.35
CA GLU A 56 -8.85 0.42 -15.46
C GLU A 56 -7.44 -0.18 -15.51
N ARG A 57 -6.43 0.56 -15.03
CA ARG A 57 -5.01 0.15 -15.09
C ARG A 57 -4.60 -0.82 -13.97
N VAL A 58 -5.50 -1.12 -13.03
CA VAL A 58 -5.18 -1.94 -11.86
C VAL A 58 -5.19 -3.41 -12.20
N THR A 59 -4.06 -4.08 -11.96
CA THR A 59 -3.94 -5.54 -12.01
C THR A 59 -4.04 -6.13 -10.62
N VAL A 60 -4.91 -7.13 -10.44
CA VAL A 60 -4.98 -7.86 -9.17
C VAL A 60 -3.78 -8.79 -9.04
N ALA A 61 -2.98 -8.60 -7.99
CA ALA A 61 -1.81 -9.40 -7.68
C ALA A 61 -1.61 -9.52 -6.17
N HIS A 62 -0.97 -10.60 -5.74
CA HIS A 62 -0.70 -10.88 -4.34
C HIS A 62 0.80 -10.85 -4.03
N PRO A 63 1.19 -10.52 -2.79
CA PRO A 63 2.59 -10.60 -2.37
C PRO A 63 3.17 -12.00 -2.60
N CYS A 64 4.41 -12.06 -3.08
CA CYS A 64 5.13 -13.32 -3.28
C CYS A 64 5.95 -13.65 -2.03
N ALA A 65 5.66 -14.81 -1.40
CA ALA A 65 6.35 -15.25 -0.18
C ALA A 65 7.87 -15.36 -0.37
N LEU A 66 8.33 -15.88 -1.51
CA LEU A 66 9.76 -15.98 -1.82
C LEU A 66 10.41 -14.60 -1.90
N ARG A 67 9.75 -13.64 -2.55
CA ARG A 67 10.25 -12.28 -2.65
C ARG A 67 10.30 -11.58 -1.29
N LEU A 68 9.32 -11.82 -0.42
CA LEU A 68 9.33 -11.30 0.95
C LEU A 68 10.50 -11.87 1.76
N ALA A 69 10.79 -13.18 1.62
CA ALA A 69 11.95 -13.79 2.26
C ALA A 69 13.28 -13.21 1.77
N GLU A 70 13.43 -13.00 0.45
CA GLU A 70 14.60 -12.31 -0.12
C GLU A 70 14.79 -10.90 0.44
N LEU A 71 13.70 -10.13 0.56
CA LEU A 71 13.74 -8.77 1.10
C LEU A 71 14.11 -8.76 2.58
N ALA A 72 13.57 -9.69 3.37
CA ALA A 72 13.87 -9.80 4.79
C ALA A 72 15.36 -10.04 5.06
N LEU A 73 16.06 -10.77 4.18
CA LEU A 73 17.50 -11.00 4.29
C LEU A 73 18.35 -9.75 4.00
N ARG A 74 17.80 -8.72 3.35
CA ARG A 74 18.50 -7.46 3.07
C ARG A 74 18.48 -6.49 4.26
N VAL A 75 17.55 -6.68 5.20
CA VAL A 75 17.40 -5.79 6.34
C VAL A 75 18.27 -6.28 7.48
N GLU A 76 19.43 -5.65 7.67
CA GLU A 76 20.27 -5.86 8.85
C GLU A 76 19.59 -5.28 10.10
N GLY A 77 19.63 -5.98 11.23
CA GLY A 77 19.16 -5.43 12.52
C GLY A 77 17.64 -5.36 12.74
N ALA A 78 16.80 -5.85 11.81
CA ALA A 78 15.33 -5.82 11.90
C ALA A 78 14.71 -6.53 13.13
N GLY A 79 15.52 -7.25 13.91
CA GLY A 79 15.10 -7.97 15.11
C GLY A 79 15.32 -7.23 16.43
N GLU A 80 15.99 -6.07 16.43
CA GLU A 80 16.36 -5.36 17.67
C GLU A 80 15.47 -4.15 17.99
N GLU A 81 14.85 -3.53 16.98
CA GLU A 81 13.88 -2.45 17.16
C GLU A 81 12.44 -2.98 17.10
N MET A 82 11.60 -2.53 18.03
CA MET A 82 10.18 -2.85 18.03
C MET A 82 9.53 -2.20 16.79
N LEU A 83 9.19 -3.03 15.80
CA LEU A 83 8.50 -2.56 14.60
C LEU A 83 7.11 -2.04 14.95
N GLU A 84 6.81 -0.81 14.53
CA GLU A 84 5.49 -0.21 14.68
C GLU A 84 4.66 -0.39 13.41
N PRO A 85 3.39 -0.78 13.51
CA PRO A 85 2.51 -0.85 12.35
C PRO A 85 2.28 0.54 11.74
N ILE A 86 2.24 0.62 10.41
CA ILE A 86 1.87 1.85 9.71
C ILE A 86 0.33 1.95 9.66
N TYR A 87 -0.23 2.74 10.58
CA TYR A 87 -1.66 3.07 10.57
C TYR A 87 -1.93 4.36 9.79
N LEU A 88 -2.60 4.24 8.64
CA LEU A 88 -3.00 5.40 7.83
C LEU A 88 -4.21 6.18 8.39
N ARG A 89 -4.85 5.63 9.42
CA ARG A 89 -5.90 6.27 10.19
C ARG A 89 -5.70 5.98 11.67
N GLU A 90 -6.18 6.88 12.51
CA GLU A 90 -6.20 6.62 13.94
C GLU A 90 -6.92 5.30 14.24
N PRO A 91 -6.34 4.44 15.11
CA PRO A 91 -6.99 3.21 15.52
C PRO A 91 -8.35 3.53 16.15
N HIS A 92 -9.43 3.05 15.52
CA HIS A 92 -10.74 3.03 16.17
C HIS A 92 -10.78 1.87 17.17
N ILE A 93 -10.00 1.95 18.25
CA ILE A 93 -10.18 1.04 19.38
C ILE A 93 -11.55 1.37 19.97
N THR A 94 -12.51 0.48 19.81
CA THR A 94 -13.75 0.52 20.58
C THR A 94 -13.39 0.24 22.03
N THR A 95 -13.21 1.28 22.83
CA THR A 95 -13.25 1.12 24.28
C THR A 95 -14.62 0.54 24.62
N ALA A 96 -14.63 -0.65 25.22
CA ALA A 96 -15.85 -1.16 25.83
C ALA A 96 -16.26 -0.18 26.92
N SER A 97 -17.36 0.55 26.72
CA SER A 97 -18.00 1.28 27.81
C SER A 97 -18.39 0.26 28.89
N LYS A 98 -17.86 0.44 30.10
CA LYS A 98 -18.30 -0.28 31.29
C LYS A 98 -19.73 0.08 31.66
#